data_AF-A0A822CN50-F1
#
_entry.id   AF-A0A822CN50-F1
#
_cell.length_a   1.000
_cell.length_b   1.000
_cell.length_c   1.000
_cell.angle_alpha   90.00
_cell.angle_beta   90.00
_cell.angle_gamma   90.00
#
_symmetry.space_group_name_H-M   'P 1'
#
loop_
_entity.id
_entity.type
_entity.pdbx_description
1 polymer ?
#
loop_
_entity_poly.entity_id
_entity_poly.type
_entity_poly.pdbx_seq_one_letter_code
_entity_poly.pdbx_strand_id
1 'polypeptide(L)'
;MTSEIEVEILKAQGINNVLSLLRVQDLYSIFKLDCKELEDLRNRACLQLKDGEYMIRPAIKNNLDYCINVLKTKLHEQLPYISHTHQQDSTDSNKQPNYFVNTFISNLTVNMDRSKYRYQYNSNMRRFASSVYALGGRNVYQFLRLNLLGAFPSIPTLESYHNEFCTRIEEGEIRFDELLNYSNKINCSYVYASEDCTAVISKIHYDVESNSFIGFCPELKNGIPSIRQYQTDDFFELEKWFDIVKKSTLVNIHTVQPITRERSPPFLLSAFGTDNQTTSISILCRWLFIYEKCHTNNIRIVGFSSDADPKFLKAMRLATGYFSQLPNVSLLNRADILETQIPNSWTWFYMRSKQLFLCFQDGIHLATKLRNRLLSKTASLVMGNYHISVKDLQNLIDNRSKLEHNLVLSDIFVKDRQNYASCLKISSINVLNILDENQSTFATHCYLTILHYVTIAYVDKTTHILQRSFYAWSTVFICRFWLTWLKYKLIIYTKTTVRQAQIPPLKEIEKHFITFAAFHSIELNAHMLTFILLLVLDKKLPIDSLNIFLFSSQPCENIFRNARALSGPFSTMSNF
;
A
#
# COMPACT_ATOMS: atom_id res chain seq x y z
N MET A 1 -26.77 23.64 -4.41
CA MET A 1 -27.51 24.80 -4.95
C MET A 1 -28.68 25.25 -4.09
N THR A 2 -29.22 24.45 -3.15
CA THR A 2 -30.37 24.89 -2.35
C THR A 2 -30.01 25.91 -1.27
N SER A 3 -28.89 25.76 -0.55
CA SER A 3 -28.56 26.54 0.67
C SER A 3 -28.30 28.05 0.51
N GLU A 4 -28.17 28.57 -0.72
CA GLU A 4 -27.86 30.00 -0.93
C GLU A 4 -29.08 30.89 -0.63
N ILE A 5 -30.29 30.41 -0.93
CA ILE A 5 -31.53 31.17 -0.73
C ILE A 5 -31.85 31.29 0.77
N GLU A 6 -31.68 30.22 1.56
CA GLU A 6 -31.86 30.27 3.01
C GLU A 6 -30.93 31.29 3.68
N VAL A 7 -29.68 31.39 3.22
CA VAL A 7 -28.70 32.36 3.74
C VAL A 7 -29.10 33.80 3.41
N GLU A 8 -29.61 34.05 2.21
CA GLU A 8 -30.11 35.37 1.82
C GLU A 8 -31.34 35.79 2.65
N ILE A 9 -32.25 34.86 2.95
CA ILE A 9 -33.41 35.11 3.83
C ILE A 9 -32.95 35.55 5.23
N LEU A 10 -31.97 34.84 5.80
CA LEU A 10 -31.43 35.18 7.12
C LEU A 10 -30.75 36.56 7.12
N LYS A 11 -29.98 36.87 6.08
CA LYS A 11 -29.33 38.18 5.92
C LYS A 11 -30.34 39.32 5.78
N ALA A 12 -31.39 39.11 4.99
CA ALA A 12 -32.45 40.11 4.78
C ALA A 12 -33.17 40.44 6.10
N GLN A 13 -33.32 39.46 6.99
CA GLN A 13 -33.87 39.64 8.34
C GLN A 13 -32.86 40.20 9.37
N GLY A 14 -31.61 40.48 8.98
CA GLY A 14 -30.56 40.91 9.89
C GLY A 14 -30.11 39.82 10.88
N ILE A 15 -30.42 38.56 10.61
CA ILE A 15 -30.08 37.42 11.47
C ILE A 15 -28.63 37.01 11.18
N ASN A 16 -27.73 37.35 12.08
CA ASN A 16 -26.30 37.06 11.97
C ASN A 16 -25.78 36.09 13.04
N ASN A 17 -26.65 35.59 13.93
CA ASN A 17 -26.29 34.62 14.95
C ASN A 17 -27.48 33.76 15.38
N VAL A 18 -27.21 32.67 16.10
CA VAL A 18 -28.24 31.71 16.56
C VAL A 18 -29.24 32.34 17.53
N LEU A 19 -28.79 33.26 18.39
CA LEU A 19 -29.65 33.91 19.37
C LEU A 19 -30.69 34.83 18.69
N SER A 20 -30.29 35.57 17.66
CA SER A 20 -31.22 36.39 16.87
C SER A 20 -32.18 35.53 16.05
N LEU A 21 -31.71 34.41 15.48
CA LEU A 21 -32.57 33.45 14.78
C LEU A 21 -33.68 32.89 15.68
N LEU A 22 -33.34 32.49 16.92
CA LEU A 22 -34.29 31.90 17.85
C LEU A 22 -35.30 32.88 18.44
N ARG A 23 -35.01 34.19 18.36
CA ARG A 23 -35.92 35.28 18.81
C ARG A 23 -36.92 35.71 17.76
N VAL A 24 -36.70 35.35 16.50
CA VAL A 24 -37.63 35.70 15.41
C VAL A 24 -38.89 34.84 15.53
N GLN A 25 -40.05 35.50 15.65
CA GLN A 25 -41.35 34.82 15.75
C GLN A 25 -41.79 34.22 14.40
N ASP A 26 -41.55 34.93 13.30
CA ASP A 26 -41.87 34.50 11.94
C ASP A 26 -40.77 34.94 10.97
N LEU A 27 -39.93 33.99 10.57
CA LEU A 27 -38.82 34.19 9.64
C LEU A 27 -39.28 34.61 8.23
N TYR A 28 -40.55 34.42 7.94
CA TYR A 28 -41.11 34.58 6.61
C TYR A 28 -41.92 35.86 6.44
N SER A 29 -42.19 36.55 7.55
CA SER A 29 -42.88 37.85 7.57
C SER A 29 -42.23 38.92 6.69
N ILE A 30 -40.92 38.84 6.46
CA ILE A 30 -40.17 39.75 5.58
C ILE A 30 -40.72 39.78 4.14
N PHE A 31 -41.31 38.68 3.66
CA PHE A 31 -41.89 38.62 2.31
C PHE A 31 -43.24 39.35 2.17
N LYS A 32 -43.81 39.82 3.29
CA LYS A 32 -45.01 40.67 3.30
C LYS A 32 -44.69 42.16 3.14
N LEU A 33 -43.41 42.53 3.19
CA LEU A 33 -42.96 43.91 3.01
C LEU A 33 -42.98 44.27 1.52
N ASP A 34 -43.60 45.41 1.19
CA ASP A 34 -43.57 45.95 -0.16
C ASP A 34 -42.26 46.73 -0.38
N CYS A 35 -41.24 46.01 -0.85
CA CYS A 35 -39.88 46.51 -0.99
C CYS A 35 -39.25 45.91 -2.27
N LYS A 36 -38.65 46.79 -3.09
CA LYS A 36 -38.05 46.42 -4.39
C LYS A 36 -36.82 45.54 -4.20
N GLU A 37 -36.04 45.78 -3.14
CA GLU A 37 -34.84 45.00 -2.81
C GLU A 37 -35.15 43.54 -2.47
N LEU A 38 -36.38 43.23 -2.05
CA LEU A 38 -36.84 41.88 -1.72
C LEU A 38 -37.56 41.16 -2.87
N GLU A 39 -37.78 41.83 -4.00
CA GLU A 39 -38.56 41.29 -5.11
C GLU A 39 -37.89 40.09 -5.77
N ASP A 40 -36.57 40.17 -6.03
CA ASP A 40 -35.79 39.06 -6.58
C ASP A 40 -35.75 37.85 -5.63
N LEU A 41 -35.50 38.09 -4.34
CA LEU A 41 -35.47 37.04 -3.32
C LEU A 41 -36.85 36.38 -3.16
N ARG A 42 -37.93 37.17 -3.21
CA ARG A 42 -39.32 36.69 -3.14
C ARG A 42 -39.68 35.81 -4.34
N ASN A 43 -39.27 36.19 -5.55
CA ASN A 43 -39.49 35.39 -6.76
C ASN A 43 -38.74 34.05 -6.74
N ARG A 44 -37.53 34.03 -6.13
CA ARG A 44 -36.75 32.79 -5.96
C ARG A 44 -37.27 31.92 -4.82
N ALA A 45 -37.65 32.50 -3.68
CA ALA A 45 -38.02 31.79 -2.46
C ALA A 45 -39.50 31.38 -2.39
N CYS A 46 -40.39 32.08 -3.10
CA CYS A 46 -41.84 31.87 -3.04
C CYS A 46 -42.43 31.38 -4.38
N LEU A 47 -43.67 30.92 -4.31
CA LEU A 47 -44.58 30.63 -5.41
C LEU A 47 -45.74 31.62 -5.29
N GLN A 48 -46.08 32.31 -6.37
CA GLN A 48 -47.24 33.19 -6.41
C GLN A 48 -48.50 32.35 -6.64
N LEU A 49 -49.49 32.51 -5.77
CA LEU A 49 -50.81 31.89 -5.84
C LEU A 49 -51.72 32.70 -6.77
N LYS A 50 -52.82 32.08 -7.21
CA LYS A 50 -53.74 32.68 -8.21
C LYS A 50 -54.50 33.90 -7.68
N ASP A 51 -54.62 34.03 -6.36
CA ASP A 51 -55.20 35.18 -5.65
C ASP A 51 -54.21 36.33 -5.45
N GLY A 52 -52.95 36.17 -5.89
CA GLY A 52 -51.89 37.16 -5.75
C GLY A 52 -51.07 37.02 -4.46
N GLU A 53 -51.41 36.09 -3.56
CA GLU A 53 -50.59 35.82 -2.36
C GLU A 53 -49.32 35.04 -2.69
N TYR A 54 -48.32 35.12 -1.82
CA TYR A 54 -47.06 34.39 -1.97
C TYR A 54 -46.95 33.28 -0.93
N MET A 55 -46.69 32.06 -1.42
CA MET A 55 -46.41 30.89 -0.59
C MET A 55 -44.93 30.52 -0.69
N ILE A 56 -44.24 30.38 0.43
CA ILE A 56 -42.83 29.96 0.41
C ILE A 56 -42.70 28.52 -0.10
N ARG A 57 -41.70 28.28 -0.94
CA ARG A 57 -41.41 26.95 -1.46
C ARG A 57 -41.22 25.96 -0.30
N PRO A 58 -41.94 24.82 -0.27
CA PRO A 58 -41.93 23.89 0.86
C PRO A 58 -40.53 23.40 1.26
N ALA A 59 -39.61 23.22 0.30
CA ALA A 59 -38.25 22.77 0.58
C ALA A 59 -37.46 23.78 1.43
N ILE A 60 -37.57 25.08 1.11
CA ILE A 60 -36.89 26.17 1.84
C ILE A 60 -37.49 26.29 3.25
N LYS A 61 -38.82 26.22 3.33
CA LYS A 61 -39.54 26.26 4.60
C LYS A 61 -39.13 25.11 5.52
N ASN A 62 -39.18 23.87 5.01
CA ASN A 62 -38.84 22.68 5.79
C ASN A 62 -37.38 22.69 6.28
N ASN A 63 -36.43 23.17 5.46
CA ASN A 63 -35.02 23.24 5.85
C ASN A 63 -34.79 24.21 7.02
N LEU A 64 -35.36 25.42 6.94
CA LEU A 64 -35.22 26.45 7.96
C LEU A 64 -36.00 26.09 9.24
N ASP A 65 -37.24 25.61 9.10
CA ASP A 65 -38.05 25.15 10.24
C ASP A 65 -37.38 23.97 10.97
N TYR A 66 -36.82 23.01 10.24
CA TYR A 66 -36.05 21.91 10.82
C TYR A 66 -34.83 22.43 11.60
N CYS A 67 -34.06 23.34 11.01
CA CYS A 67 -32.89 23.95 11.66
C CYS A 67 -33.29 24.69 12.96
N ILE A 68 -34.33 25.54 12.89
CA ILE A 68 -34.85 26.28 14.05
C ILE A 68 -35.34 25.33 15.14
N ASN A 69 -36.08 24.29 14.78
CA ASN A 69 -36.61 23.32 15.74
C ASN A 69 -35.48 22.55 16.43
N VAL A 70 -34.46 22.10 15.70
CA VAL A 70 -33.28 21.45 16.29
C VAL A 70 -32.58 22.39 17.27
N LEU A 71 -32.42 23.67 16.92
CA LEU A 71 -31.80 24.67 17.79
C LEU A 71 -32.65 24.99 19.03
N LYS A 72 -33.99 25.08 18.88
CA LYS A 72 -34.92 25.26 20.02
C LYS A 72 -34.89 24.07 20.97
N THR A 73 -34.91 22.85 20.45
CA THR A 73 -34.78 21.63 21.27
C THR A 73 -33.47 21.63 22.05
N LYS A 74 -32.36 22.00 21.40
CA LYS A 74 -31.04 22.11 22.06
C LYS A 74 -30.98 23.23 23.10
N LEU A 75 -31.65 24.35 22.87
CA LEU A 75 -31.76 25.44 23.85
C LEU A 75 -32.59 25.00 25.08
N HIS A 76 -33.69 24.27 24.86
CA HIS A 76 -34.51 23.72 25.94
C HIS A 76 -33.79 22.62 26.74
N GLU A 77 -32.94 21.81 26.10
CA GLU A 77 -32.07 20.84 26.77
C GLU A 77 -30.98 21.51 27.65
N GLN A 78 -30.68 22.80 27.44
CA GLN A 78 -29.67 23.57 28.19
C GLN A 78 -30.23 24.46 29.31
N LEU A 79 -31.56 24.56 29.48
CA LEU A 79 -32.18 25.26 30.61
C LEU A 79 -32.45 24.28 31.76
N PRO A 80 -31.73 24.34 32.89
CA PRO A 80 -32.00 23.49 34.03
C PRO A 80 -33.28 23.94 34.76
N TYR A 81 -34.24 23.03 34.86
CA TYR A 81 -35.03 22.75 36.07
C TYR A 81 -35.59 23.97 36.85
N ILE A 82 -36.77 24.46 36.46
CA ILE A 82 -37.74 25.02 37.41
C ILE A 82 -39.15 24.46 37.08
N SER A 83 -39.76 23.83 38.09
CA SER A 83 -41.16 23.39 38.26
C SER A 83 -41.63 22.03 37.67
N HIS A 84 -41.63 21.04 38.56
CA HIS A 84 -42.65 20.01 38.89
C HIS A 84 -43.60 19.36 37.85
N THR A 85 -43.59 18.02 37.91
CA THR A 85 -44.70 17.04 37.77
C THR A 85 -45.47 16.92 36.45
N HIS A 86 -45.21 15.83 35.69
CA HIS A 86 -46.09 14.65 35.63
C HIS A 86 -45.47 13.52 34.79
N GLN A 87 -45.74 12.28 35.20
CA GLN A 87 -45.39 11.02 34.54
C GLN A 87 -45.93 10.95 33.09
N GLN A 88 -45.13 10.40 32.16
CA GLN A 88 -45.44 9.11 31.52
C GLN A 88 -44.32 8.66 30.57
N ASP A 89 -44.07 7.36 30.61
CA ASP A 89 -43.11 6.59 29.84
C ASP A 89 -43.29 6.67 28.33
N SER A 90 -42.17 6.65 27.58
CA SER A 90 -41.87 5.54 26.67
C SER A 90 -40.50 5.71 26.01
N THR A 91 -39.58 4.84 26.45
CA THR A 91 -38.55 4.17 25.63
C THR A 91 -37.85 4.99 24.55
N ASP A 92 -36.76 5.67 24.89
CA ASP A 92 -35.74 6.03 23.91
C ASP A 92 -34.39 5.38 24.30
N SER A 93 -33.95 4.48 23.44
CA SER A 93 -32.74 3.67 23.55
C SER A 93 -31.48 4.53 23.71
N ASN A 94 -30.68 4.22 24.74
CA ASN A 94 -29.22 4.44 24.85
C ASN A 94 -28.58 5.43 23.84
N LYS A 95 -28.84 6.73 23.98
CA LYS A 95 -27.98 7.76 23.39
C LYS A 95 -26.87 8.06 24.39
N GLN A 96 -25.80 7.26 24.39
CA GLN A 96 -24.55 7.77 24.96
C GLN A 96 -24.15 9.00 24.14
N PRO A 97 -24.03 10.19 24.76
CA PRO A 97 -23.70 11.39 24.03
C PRO A 97 -22.28 11.22 23.44
N ASN A 98 -22.12 11.57 22.17
CA ASN A 98 -20.90 11.30 21.40
C ASN A 98 -19.68 11.96 22.08
N TYR A 99 -18.92 11.16 22.84
CA TYR A 99 -17.87 11.61 23.75
C TYR A 99 -16.85 12.52 23.09
N PHE A 100 -16.48 12.22 21.84
CA PHE A 100 -15.56 13.05 21.07
C PHE A 100 -16.16 14.42 20.72
N VAL A 101 -17.40 14.46 20.23
CA VAL A 101 -18.07 15.72 19.86
C VAL A 101 -18.22 16.63 21.07
N ASN A 102 -18.60 16.08 22.22
CA ASN A 102 -18.65 16.82 23.47
C ASN A 102 -17.26 17.33 23.90
N THR A 103 -16.24 16.50 23.76
CA THR A 103 -14.85 16.86 24.06
C THR A 103 -14.35 17.99 23.15
N PHE A 104 -14.70 17.93 21.87
CA PHE A 104 -14.35 18.93 20.85
C PHE A 104 -15.03 20.27 21.13
N ILE A 105 -16.35 20.25 21.34
CA ILE A 105 -17.14 21.46 21.66
C ILE A 105 -16.66 22.06 22.97
N SER A 106 -16.45 21.25 24.01
CA SER A 106 -15.94 21.72 25.30
C SER A 106 -14.57 22.39 25.15
N ASN A 107 -13.64 21.80 24.41
CA ASN A 107 -12.32 22.39 24.19
C ASN A 107 -12.41 23.71 23.41
N LEU A 108 -13.27 23.78 22.39
CA LEU A 108 -13.56 24.99 21.64
C LEU A 108 -14.09 26.11 22.55
N THR A 109 -15.17 25.84 23.30
CA THR A 109 -15.81 26.84 24.18
C THR A 109 -14.83 27.38 25.22
N VAL A 110 -14.08 26.49 25.88
CA VAL A 110 -13.07 26.88 26.87
C VAL A 110 -11.94 27.72 26.24
N ASN A 111 -11.56 27.44 25.00
CA ASN A 111 -10.56 28.24 24.30
C ASN A 111 -11.11 29.57 23.80
N MET A 112 -12.39 29.65 23.45
CA MET A 112 -13.04 30.93 23.07
C MET A 112 -13.04 31.94 24.23
N ASP A 113 -13.11 31.46 25.48
CA ASP A 113 -13.02 32.29 26.68
C ASP A 113 -11.58 32.72 27.03
N ARG A 114 -10.58 32.20 26.32
CA ARG A 114 -9.16 32.48 26.55
C ARG A 114 -8.62 33.46 25.52
N SER A 115 -7.54 34.15 25.87
CA SER A 115 -6.78 34.88 24.86
C SER A 115 -6.12 33.90 23.88
N LYS A 116 -5.96 34.32 22.62
CA LYS A 116 -5.38 33.52 21.52
C LYS A 116 -4.04 32.85 21.85
N TYR A 117 -3.25 33.45 22.74
CA TYR A 117 -1.94 32.96 23.17
C TYR A 117 -2.01 31.93 24.32
N ARG A 118 -3.21 31.67 24.88
CA ARG A 118 -3.44 30.77 26.02
C ARG A 118 -4.34 29.58 25.68
N TYR A 119 -4.59 29.31 24.40
CA TYR A 119 -5.35 28.13 24.00
C TYR A 119 -4.66 26.86 24.48
N GLN A 120 -5.44 25.93 25.03
CA GLN A 120 -4.94 24.60 25.41
C GLN A 120 -5.79 23.52 24.78
N TYR A 121 -5.10 22.48 24.35
CA TYR A 121 -5.71 21.35 23.64
C TYR A 121 -5.48 20.09 24.46
N ASN A 122 -6.56 19.36 24.71
CA ASN A 122 -6.47 18.04 25.34
C ASN A 122 -5.84 17.03 24.37
N SER A 123 -5.45 15.86 24.90
CA SER A 123 -4.77 14.81 24.13
C SER A 123 -5.61 14.30 22.96
N ASN A 124 -6.92 14.13 23.13
CA ASN A 124 -7.83 13.69 22.07
C ASN A 124 -7.90 14.69 20.91
N MET A 125 -7.93 15.99 21.22
CA MET A 125 -7.94 17.06 20.23
C MET A 125 -6.60 17.16 19.52
N ARG A 126 -5.47 17.00 20.22
CA ARG A 126 -4.15 16.95 19.58
C ARG A 126 -4.03 15.75 18.63
N ARG A 127 -4.50 14.56 19.04
CA ARG A 127 -4.53 13.37 18.17
C ARG A 127 -5.41 13.59 16.94
N PHE A 128 -6.61 14.14 17.12
CA PHE A 128 -7.49 14.45 16.00
C PHE A 128 -6.87 15.49 15.05
N ALA A 129 -6.27 16.55 15.60
CA ALA A 129 -5.54 17.55 14.83
C ALA A 129 -4.39 16.92 14.02
N SER A 130 -3.62 16.01 14.62
CA SER A 130 -2.58 15.25 13.92
C SER A 130 -3.14 14.43 12.77
N SER A 131 -4.27 13.73 12.97
CA SER A 131 -4.92 12.95 11.92
C SER A 131 -5.43 13.84 10.79
N VAL A 132 -6.04 14.98 11.10
CA VAL A 132 -6.49 15.96 10.09
C VAL A 132 -5.30 16.52 9.31
N TYR A 133 -4.19 16.84 9.99
CA TYR A 133 -2.98 17.33 9.34
C TYR A 133 -2.36 16.26 8.42
N ALA A 134 -2.27 15.02 8.88
CA ALA A 134 -1.68 13.92 8.13
C ALA A 134 -2.52 13.48 6.93
N LEU A 135 -3.85 13.40 7.08
CA LEU A 135 -4.76 12.91 6.04
C LEU A 135 -5.26 14.01 5.10
N GLY A 136 -5.56 15.20 5.64
CA GLY A 136 -6.04 16.35 4.87
C GLY A 136 -4.92 17.23 4.33
N GLY A 137 -3.70 17.10 4.85
CA GLY A 137 -2.56 17.93 4.49
C GLY A 137 -2.61 19.33 5.10
N ARG A 138 -1.50 20.06 4.94
CA ARG A 138 -1.30 21.38 5.54
C ARG A 138 -2.37 22.39 5.15
N ASN A 139 -2.81 22.39 3.89
CA ASN A 139 -3.78 23.37 3.40
C ASN A 139 -5.17 23.18 4.04
N VAL A 140 -5.67 21.94 4.09
CA VAL A 140 -6.96 21.64 4.77
C VAL A 140 -6.86 21.95 6.25
N TYR A 141 -5.75 21.57 6.89
CA TYR A 141 -5.54 21.86 8.30
C TYR A 141 -5.52 23.37 8.59
N GLN A 142 -4.81 24.15 7.79
CA GLN A 142 -4.76 25.61 7.96
C GLN A 142 -6.13 26.24 7.70
N PHE A 143 -6.85 25.80 6.68
CA PHE A 143 -8.21 26.26 6.41
C PHE A 143 -9.13 26.01 7.62
N LEU A 144 -9.15 24.79 8.15
CA LEU A 144 -9.97 24.46 9.33
C LEU A 144 -9.55 25.26 10.55
N ARG A 145 -8.25 25.39 10.81
CA ARG A 145 -7.73 26.16 11.95
C ARG A 145 -8.11 27.66 11.89
N LEU A 146 -8.10 28.25 10.69
CA LEU A 146 -8.43 29.67 10.52
C LEU A 146 -9.94 29.92 10.63
N ASN A 147 -10.77 28.97 10.20
CA ASN A 147 -12.22 29.09 10.24
C ASN A 147 -12.84 28.60 11.56
N LEU A 148 -12.15 27.75 12.33
CA LEU A 148 -12.57 27.23 13.63
C LEU A 148 -11.59 27.70 14.71
N LEU A 149 -11.72 28.96 15.11
CA LEU A 149 -10.86 29.60 16.10
C LEU A 149 -10.89 28.83 17.42
N GLY A 150 -9.70 28.51 17.96
CA GLY A 150 -9.56 27.78 19.23
C GLY A 150 -9.81 26.27 19.14
N ALA A 151 -10.21 25.74 17.97
CA ALA A 151 -10.43 24.30 17.78
C ALA A 151 -9.13 23.53 17.54
N PHE A 152 -8.22 24.09 16.72
CA PHE A 152 -7.02 23.39 16.26
C PHE A 152 -5.72 24.07 16.74
N PRO A 153 -4.74 23.28 17.22
CA PRO A 153 -3.41 23.78 17.56
C PRO A 153 -2.73 24.53 16.41
N SER A 154 -1.81 25.45 16.76
CA SER A 154 -0.89 26.01 15.78
C SER A 154 0.03 24.92 15.21
N ILE A 155 0.58 25.12 14.01
CA ILE A 155 1.52 24.16 13.41
C ILE A 155 2.74 23.92 14.33
N PRO A 156 3.40 24.95 14.89
CA PRO A 156 4.50 24.73 15.85
C PRO A 156 4.07 23.93 17.09
N THR A 157 2.85 24.16 17.59
CA THR A 157 2.29 23.37 18.71
C THR A 157 2.04 21.92 18.32
N LEU A 158 1.62 21.68 17.08
CA LEU A 158 1.38 20.34 16.54
C LEU A 158 2.71 19.61 16.30
N GLU A 159 3.72 20.29 15.76
CA GLU A 159 5.08 19.76 15.55
C GLU A 159 5.73 19.41 16.89
N SER A 160 5.64 20.30 17.89
CA SER A 160 6.10 19.98 19.25
C SER A 160 5.39 18.76 19.83
N TYR A 161 4.08 18.62 19.58
CA TYR A 161 3.33 17.41 19.98
C TYR A 161 3.79 16.16 19.22
N HIS A 162 4.11 16.27 17.93
CA HIS A 162 4.65 15.16 17.15
C HIS A 162 6.03 14.75 17.69
N ASN A 163 6.92 15.69 17.98
CA ASN A 163 8.23 15.39 18.54
C ASN A 163 8.15 14.74 19.93
N GLU A 164 7.15 15.10 20.74
CA GLU A 164 6.97 14.53 22.08
C GLU A 164 6.31 13.14 22.07
N PHE A 165 5.37 12.87 21.16
CA PHE A 165 4.51 11.68 21.23
C PHE A 165 4.56 10.74 20.01
N CYS A 166 5.06 11.20 18.88
CA CYS A 166 5.28 10.34 17.73
C CYS A 166 6.70 9.78 17.81
N THR A 167 6.85 8.46 17.72
CA THR A 167 8.16 7.84 17.58
C THR A 167 8.80 8.32 16.29
N ARG A 168 9.84 9.15 16.43
CA ARG A 168 10.70 9.54 15.32
C ARG A 168 11.38 8.28 14.80
N ILE A 169 11.44 8.12 13.48
CA ILE A 169 12.14 7.00 12.84
C ILE A 169 13.56 7.48 12.55
N GLU A 170 14.55 6.80 13.12
CA GLU A 170 15.96 7.10 12.84
C GLU A 170 16.49 6.27 11.66
N GLU A 171 17.43 6.84 10.90
CA GLU A 171 18.08 6.12 9.80
C GLU A 171 18.85 4.90 10.32
N GLY A 172 18.54 3.73 9.77
CA GLY A 172 19.19 2.47 10.11
C GLY A 172 18.75 1.87 11.45
N GLU A 173 17.85 2.52 12.19
CA GLU A 173 17.25 1.94 13.37
C GLU A 173 16.30 0.80 12.98
N ILE A 174 16.33 -0.28 13.77
CA ILE A 174 15.43 -1.42 13.61
C ILE A 174 14.54 -1.51 14.86
N ARG A 175 13.25 -1.19 14.67
CA ARG A 175 12.29 -0.86 15.71
C ARG A 175 11.60 -2.08 16.32
N PHE A 176 12.38 -2.95 16.98
CA PHE A 176 11.88 -4.21 17.53
C PHE A 176 10.93 -4.03 18.72
N ASP A 177 11.19 -3.07 19.60
CA ASP A 177 10.37 -2.84 20.79
C ASP A 177 8.99 -2.30 20.41
N GLU A 178 8.92 -1.41 19.43
CA GLU A 178 7.64 -0.93 18.92
C GLU A 178 6.92 -1.97 18.09
N LEU A 179 7.64 -2.84 17.37
CA LEU A 179 7.05 -4.00 16.72
C LEU A 179 6.40 -4.94 17.75
N LEU A 180 7.05 -5.18 18.90
CA LEU A 180 6.48 -5.97 20.00
C LEU A 180 5.22 -5.31 20.57
N ASN A 181 5.28 -4.01 20.85
CA ASN A 181 4.11 -3.25 21.31
C ASN A 181 2.97 -3.27 20.30
N TYR A 182 3.29 -3.20 19.00
CA TYR A 182 2.32 -3.29 17.92
C TYR A 182 1.70 -4.69 17.85
N SER A 183 2.51 -5.74 17.86
CA SER A 183 2.12 -7.16 17.87
C SER A 183 1.21 -7.51 19.05
N ASN A 184 1.51 -7.00 20.25
CA ASN A 184 0.68 -7.18 21.44
C ASN A 184 -0.68 -6.48 21.31
N LYS A 185 -0.73 -5.28 20.73
CA LYS A 185 -1.99 -4.53 20.51
C LYS A 185 -2.94 -5.24 19.56
N ILE A 186 -2.39 -5.87 18.51
CA ILE A 186 -3.18 -6.62 17.52
C ILE A 186 -3.37 -8.10 17.90
N ASN A 187 -2.79 -8.53 19.03
CA ASN A 187 -2.80 -9.91 19.51
C ASN A 187 -2.35 -10.93 18.42
N CYS A 188 -1.22 -10.66 17.76
CA CYS A 188 -0.72 -11.51 16.69
C CYS A 188 0.79 -11.73 16.82
N SER A 189 1.21 -12.98 16.98
CA SER A 189 2.61 -13.39 17.07
C SER A 189 3.22 -13.86 15.75
N TYR A 190 2.42 -14.10 14.71
CA TYR A 190 2.89 -14.55 13.39
C TYR A 190 2.93 -13.38 12.42
N VAL A 191 4.08 -13.14 11.82
CA VAL A 191 4.28 -12.02 10.91
C VAL A 191 5.01 -12.45 9.64
N TYR A 192 4.88 -11.64 8.60
CA TYR A 192 5.60 -11.81 7.35
C TYR A 192 6.38 -10.54 7.04
N ALA A 193 7.68 -10.66 6.77
CA ALA A 193 8.55 -9.53 6.50
C ALA A 193 8.64 -9.26 4.99
N SER A 194 8.84 -8.01 4.61
CA SER A 194 9.18 -7.66 3.24
C SER A 194 10.26 -6.58 3.19
N GLU A 195 11.08 -6.65 2.14
CA GLU A 195 12.17 -5.72 1.88
C GLU A 195 12.10 -5.22 0.45
N ASP A 196 12.20 -3.90 0.27
CA ASP A 196 12.21 -3.27 -1.05
C ASP A 196 12.95 -1.91 -1.01
N CYS A 197 13.34 -1.42 -2.18
CA CYS A 197 14.03 -0.14 -2.35
C CYS A 197 13.28 0.80 -3.31
N THR A 198 13.29 2.10 -3.03
CA THR A 198 12.83 3.13 -3.97
C THR A 198 13.85 4.24 -4.15
N ALA A 199 13.81 4.93 -5.29
CA ALA A 199 14.63 6.10 -5.54
C ALA A 199 14.27 7.27 -4.63
N VAL A 200 15.30 7.98 -4.17
CA VAL A 200 15.19 9.18 -3.33
C VAL A 200 15.95 10.34 -3.94
N ILE A 201 15.60 11.55 -3.52
CA ILE A 201 16.36 12.75 -3.86
C ILE A 201 17.67 12.72 -3.06
N SER A 202 18.80 12.55 -3.74
CA SER A 202 20.13 12.52 -3.09
C SER A 202 20.48 13.88 -2.48
N LYS A 203 20.17 14.04 -1.19
CA LYS A 203 20.48 15.22 -0.38
C LYS A 203 21.05 14.78 0.96
N ILE A 204 21.88 15.64 1.52
CA ILE A 204 22.43 15.46 2.87
C ILE A 204 21.71 16.46 3.76
N HIS A 205 21.16 15.97 4.86
CA HIS A 205 20.42 16.77 5.82
C HIS A 205 21.11 16.68 7.19
N TYR A 206 21.35 17.82 7.82
CA TYR A 206 21.84 17.87 9.18
C TYR A 206 20.67 17.75 10.15
N ASP A 207 20.71 16.76 11.03
CA ASP A 207 19.77 16.61 12.12
C ASP A 207 20.34 17.21 13.40
N VAL A 208 19.74 18.33 13.83
CA VAL A 208 20.15 19.09 15.00
C VAL A 208 19.97 18.29 16.30
N GLU A 209 18.93 17.45 16.40
CA GLU A 209 18.62 16.73 17.65
C GLU A 209 19.62 15.60 17.94
N SER A 210 20.02 14.84 16.92
CA SER A 210 21.02 13.77 17.05
C SER A 210 22.45 14.20 16.76
N ASN A 211 22.65 15.46 16.34
CA ASN A 211 23.91 15.97 15.82
C ASN A 211 24.51 15.06 14.73
N SER A 212 23.69 14.63 13.77
CA SER A 212 24.09 13.68 12.73
C SER A 212 23.72 14.13 11.33
N PHE A 213 24.42 13.58 10.33
CA PHE A 213 24.18 13.87 8.92
C PHE A 213 23.51 12.67 8.24
N ILE A 214 22.29 12.88 7.75
CA ILE A 214 21.44 11.88 7.10
C ILE A 214 21.57 12.02 5.58
N GLY A 215 21.56 10.90 4.85
CA GLY A 215 21.53 10.88 3.38
C GLY A 215 22.85 10.47 2.72
N PHE A 216 23.89 10.22 3.51
CA PHE A 216 25.03 9.41 3.07
C PHE A 216 24.66 7.92 3.01
N CYS A 217 25.38 7.12 2.24
CA CYS A 217 25.21 5.66 2.23
C CYS A 217 25.90 5.05 3.46
N PRO A 218 25.17 4.55 4.47
CA PRO A 218 25.77 3.93 5.64
C PRO A 218 26.56 2.66 5.26
N GLU A 219 27.64 2.43 5.99
CA GLU A 219 28.40 1.20 5.91
C GLU A 219 27.59 0.05 6.54
N LEU A 220 27.47 -1.05 5.80
CA LEU A 220 26.67 -2.20 6.22
C LEU A 220 27.55 -3.27 6.86
N LYS A 221 27.46 -3.43 8.18
CA LYS A 221 28.09 -4.54 8.92
C LYS A 221 27.15 -5.74 8.94
N ASN A 222 27.52 -6.82 8.24
CA ASN A 222 26.65 -7.99 8.02
C ASN A 222 25.27 -7.63 7.43
N GLY A 223 25.22 -6.59 6.60
CA GLY A 223 23.98 -6.11 5.98
C GLY A 223 23.12 -5.18 6.84
N ILE A 224 23.55 -4.87 8.07
CA ILE A 224 22.86 -3.94 8.95
C ILE A 224 23.59 -2.60 8.95
N PRO A 225 22.90 -1.46 8.76
CA PRO A 225 23.49 -0.14 8.89
C PRO A 225 23.83 0.18 10.35
N SER A 226 24.85 1.01 10.57
CA SER A 226 25.12 1.56 11.91
C SER A 226 24.26 2.80 12.14
N ILE A 227 23.51 2.83 13.24
CA ILE A 227 22.69 3.99 13.63
C ILE A 227 23.61 5.19 13.87
N ARG A 228 23.22 6.36 13.37
CA ARG A 228 23.95 7.65 13.55
C ARG A 228 25.44 7.55 13.17
N GLN A 229 25.75 6.84 12.09
CA GLN A 229 27.13 6.63 11.64
C GLN A 229 27.89 7.94 11.38
N TYR A 230 27.21 8.96 10.84
CA TYR A 230 27.81 10.23 10.47
C TYR A 230 27.51 11.31 11.51
N GLN A 231 28.09 11.14 12.70
CA GLN A 231 28.05 12.11 13.80
C GLN A 231 29.46 12.64 14.05
N THR A 232 29.63 13.97 13.99
CA THR A 232 30.93 14.61 14.26
C THR A 232 30.74 16.07 14.67
N ASP A 233 31.66 16.55 15.50
CA ASP A 233 31.84 17.97 15.82
C ASP A 233 33.04 18.58 15.06
N ASP A 234 33.77 17.77 14.26
CA ASP A 234 34.94 18.20 13.49
C ASP A 234 34.58 18.53 12.04
N PHE A 235 34.87 19.77 11.63
CA PHE A 235 34.67 20.22 10.26
C PHE A 235 35.52 19.43 9.25
N PHE A 236 36.75 19.02 9.61
CA PHE A 236 37.61 18.28 8.68
C PHE A 236 37.12 16.86 8.45
N GLU A 237 36.52 16.23 9.45
CA GLU A 237 35.85 14.94 9.29
C GLU A 237 34.62 15.06 8.38
N LEU A 238 33.82 16.11 8.59
CA LEU A 238 32.68 16.41 7.71
C LEU A 238 33.12 16.63 6.25
N GLU A 239 34.15 17.45 6.02
CA GLU A 239 34.70 17.72 4.69
C GLU A 239 35.13 16.41 4.00
N LYS A 240 35.84 15.53 4.71
CA LYS A 240 36.23 14.20 4.21
C LYS A 240 35.03 13.35 3.80
N TRP A 241 33.93 13.39 4.54
CA TRP A 241 32.73 12.63 4.17
C TRP A 241 32.10 13.13 2.88
N PHE A 242 32.03 14.45 2.68
CA PHE A 242 31.50 15.03 1.44
C PHE A 242 32.33 14.65 0.21
N ASP A 243 33.63 14.41 0.36
CA ASP A 243 34.52 14.02 -0.73
C ASP A 243 34.52 12.50 -1.00
N ILE A 244 34.45 11.68 0.04
CA ILE A 244 34.71 10.23 -0.05
C ILE A 244 33.42 9.41 -0.02
N VAL A 245 32.43 9.84 0.77
CA VAL A 245 31.23 9.04 1.04
C VAL A 245 30.17 9.32 -0.01
N LYS A 246 29.65 8.26 -0.62
CA LYS A 246 28.57 8.37 -1.59
C LYS A 246 27.28 8.83 -0.92
N LYS A 247 26.54 9.66 -1.64
CA LYS A 247 25.16 10.02 -1.29
C LYS A 247 24.23 8.87 -1.62
N SER A 248 23.23 8.67 -0.77
CA SER A 248 22.16 7.71 -0.98
C SER A 248 21.32 8.10 -2.19
N THR A 249 21.11 7.15 -3.09
CA THR A 249 20.27 7.32 -4.29
C THR A 249 18.97 6.54 -4.19
N LEU A 250 18.93 5.56 -3.28
CA LEU A 250 17.77 4.78 -2.93
C LEU A 250 17.58 4.83 -1.41
N VAL A 251 16.35 4.58 -0.96
CA VAL A 251 16.07 4.16 0.41
C VAL A 251 15.61 2.71 0.38
N ASN A 252 16.21 1.89 1.23
CA ASN A 252 15.77 0.52 1.50
C ASN A 252 14.88 0.53 2.74
N ILE A 253 13.75 -0.18 2.68
CA ILE A 253 12.85 -0.31 3.84
C ILE A 253 12.54 -1.76 4.15
N HIS A 254 12.32 -2.01 5.43
CA HIS A 254 11.85 -3.28 5.97
C HIS A 254 10.46 -3.07 6.55
N THR A 255 9.50 -3.85 6.09
CA THR A 255 8.15 -3.84 6.64
C THR A 255 7.77 -5.20 7.18
N VAL A 256 6.92 -5.20 8.19
CA VAL A 256 6.41 -6.41 8.83
C VAL A 256 4.89 -6.38 8.78
N GLN A 257 4.30 -7.37 8.13
CA GLN A 257 2.86 -7.54 7.97
C GLN A 257 2.36 -8.63 8.91
N PRO A 258 1.45 -8.32 9.85
CA PRO A 258 0.81 -9.34 10.67
C PRO A 258 0.00 -10.33 9.84
N ILE A 259 0.09 -11.61 10.19
CA ILE A 259 -0.68 -12.70 9.58
C ILE A 259 -1.96 -12.88 10.37
N THR A 260 -2.97 -12.08 10.01
CA THR A 260 -4.29 -12.06 10.65
C THR A 260 -5.40 -12.12 9.60
N ARG A 261 -6.56 -12.69 9.96
CA ARG A 261 -7.81 -12.55 9.18
C ARG A 261 -8.24 -11.11 9.03
N GLU A 262 -8.12 -10.32 10.09
CA GLU A 262 -8.45 -8.91 10.07
C GLU A 262 -7.36 -8.12 9.35
N ARG A 263 -7.76 -7.07 8.64
CA ARG A 263 -6.85 -6.26 7.84
C ARG A 263 -6.02 -5.33 8.74
N SER A 264 -4.91 -5.86 9.26
CA SER A 264 -3.94 -5.09 10.03
C SER A 264 -2.98 -4.34 9.11
N PRO A 265 -2.64 -3.07 9.38
CA PRO A 265 -1.65 -2.35 8.58
C PRO A 265 -0.25 -2.97 8.72
N PRO A 266 0.61 -2.83 7.69
CA PRO A 266 2.01 -3.19 7.82
C PRO A 266 2.72 -2.20 8.76
N PHE A 267 3.69 -2.71 9.51
CA PHE A 267 4.56 -1.94 10.37
C PHE A 267 5.88 -1.63 9.65
N LEU A 268 6.32 -0.38 9.64
CA LEU A 268 7.65 0.00 9.14
C LEU A 268 8.69 -0.33 10.22
N LEU A 269 9.48 -1.37 9.98
CA LEU A 269 10.47 -1.87 10.92
C LEU A 269 11.79 -1.08 10.85
N SER A 270 12.25 -0.74 9.65
CA SER A 270 13.50 -0.01 9.45
C SER A 270 13.50 0.69 8.08
N ALA A 271 14.29 1.76 7.97
CA ALA A 271 14.57 2.46 6.72
C ALA A 271 16.00 3.01 6.74
N PHE A 272 16.72 2.88 5.62
CA PHE A 272 18.05 3.48 5.47
C PHE A 272 18.44 3.75 4.03
N GLY A 273 19.30 4.74 3.80
CA GLY A 273 19.83 5.08 2.49
C GLY A 273 20.76 4.00 1.91
N THR A 274 20.78 3.86 0.58
CA THR A 274 21.68 2.93 -0.11
C THR A 274 22.01 3.38 -1.54
N ASP A 275 23.06 2.80 -2.11
CA ASP A 275 23.48 2.97 -3.51
C ASP A 275 23.25 1.71 -4.37
N ASN A 276 22.44 0.77 -3.86
CA ASN A 276 22.12 -0.51 -4.51
C ASN A 276 23.30 -1.51 -4.63
N GLN A 277 24.45 -1.25 -4.01
CA GLN A 277 25.64 -2.13 -4.13
C GLN A 277 25.62 -3.34 -3.18
N THR A 278 24.53 -3.54 -2.44
CA THR A 278 24.39 -4.63 -1.47
C THR A 278 24.38 -6.01 -2.13
N THR A 279 25.16 -6.95 -1.60
CA THR A 279 25.24 -8.33 -2.09
C THR A 279 24.10 -9.21 -1.56
N SER A 280 23.80 -10.32 -2.24
CA SER A 280 22.83 -11.32 -1.77
C SER A 280 23.17 -11.92 -0.40
N ILE A 281 24.46 -12.01 -0.06
CA ILE A 281 24.90 -12.51 1.25
C ILE A 281 24.58 -11.48 2.33
N SER A 282 24.86 -10.20 2.06
CA SER A 282 24.55 -9.09 2.97
C SER A 282 23.03 -8.99 3.24
N ILE A 283 22.20 -9.15 2.20
CA ILE A 283 20.73 -9.26 2.34
C ILE A 283 20.34 -10.42 3.25
N LEU A 284 20.92 -11.62 3.05
CA LEU A 284 20.58 -12.79 3.84
C LEU A 284 21.03 -12.65 5.30
N CYS A 285 22.22 -12.11 5.57
CA CYS A 285 22.68 -11.82 6.93
C CYS A 285 21.72 -10.85 7.63
N ARG A 286 21.21 -9.84 6.93
CA ARG A 286 20.19 -8.92 7.44
C ARG A 286 18.88 -9.62 7.77
N TRP A 287 18.36 -10.48 6.89
CA TRP A 287 17.14 -11.25 7.16
C TRP A 287 17.30 -12.17 8.36
N LEU A 288 18.46 -12.84 8.49
CA LEU A 288 18.78 -13.66 9.65
C LEU A 288 18.79 -12.81 10.93
N PHE A 289 19.45 -11.64 10.92
CA PHE A 289 19.45 -10.74 12.07
C PHE A 289 18.04 -10.32 12.49
N ILE A 290 17.20 -9.91 11.53
CA ILE A 290 15.80 -9.54 11.78
C ILE A 290 15.01 -10.74 12.33
N TYR A 291 15.22 -11.92 11.75
CA TYR A 291 14.60 -13.17 12.20
C TYR A 291 14.95 -13.51 13.65
N GLU A 292 16.24 -13.51 14.01
CA GLU A 292 16.70 -13.80 15.38
C GLU A 292 16.10 -12.82 16.39
N LYS A 293 16.16 -11.52 16.08
CA LYS A 293 15.70 -10.47 16.99
C LYS A 293 14.18 -10.48 17.19
N CYS A 294 13.42 -10.79 16.15
CA CYS A 294 11.98 -11.01 16.29
C CYS A 294 11.70 -12.26 17.12
N HIS A 295 12.43 -13.36 16.87
CA HIS A 295 12.26 -14.60 17.62
C HIS A 295 12.52 -14.41 19.12
N THR A 296 13.57 -13.69 19.51
CA THR A 296 13.85 -13.35 20.92
C THR A 296 12.75 -12.53 21.58
N ASN A 297 11.93 -11.83 20.79
CA ASN A 297 10.78 -11.04 21.26
C ASN A 297 9.44 -11.81 21.13
N ASN A 298 9.46 -13.14 20.98
CA ASN A 298 8.27 -13.98 20.77
C ASN A 298 7.44 -13.63 19.52
N ILE A 299 8.07 -12.99 18.52
CA ILE A 299 7.47 -12.70 17.22
C ILE A 299 8.02 -13.69 16.20
N ARG A 300 7.16 -14.53 15.65
CA ARG A 300 7.52 -15.54 14.67
C ARG A 300 7.40 -14.99 13.25
N ILE A 301 8.53 -14.75 12.61
CA ILE A 301 8.58 -14.44 11.18
C ILE A 301 8.37 -15.74 10.39
N VAL A 302 7.29 -15.81 9.62
CA VAL A 302 6.98 -16.96 8.76
C VAL A 302 7.84 -16.94 7.48
N GLY A 303 8.16 -15.76 6.97
CA GLY A 303 8.95 -15.61 5.77
C GLY A 303 9.28 -14.17 5.40
N PHE A 304 10.06 -14.06 4.33
CA PHE A 304 10.47 -12.80 3.70
C PHE A 304 9.97 -12.73 2.26
N SER A 305 9.52 -11.55 1.85
CA SER A 305 9.27 -11.24 0.45
C SER A 305 10.07 -10.05 -0.03
N SER A 306 10.29 -10.01 -1.33
CA SER A 306 10.95 -8.90 -1.98
C SER A 306 10.50 -8.83 -3.44
N ASP A 307 10.95 -7.79 -4.11
CA ASP A 307 10.81 -7.68 -5.54
C ASP A 307 11.59 -8.82 -6.25
N ALA A 308 11.51 -8.81 -7.57
CA ALA A 308 12.16 -9.82 -8.36
C ALA A 308 13.63 -9.53 -8.74
N ASP A 309 14.31 -8.59 -8.08
CA ASP A 309 15.73 -8.33 -8.35
C ASP A 309 16.56 -9.61 -8.18
N PRO A 310 17.47 -9.93 -9.14
CA PRO A 310 18.36 -11.07 -9.05
C PRO A 310 19.11 -11.21 -7.71
N LYS A 311 19.46 -10.11 -7.03
CA LYS A 311 20.18 -10.16 -5.75
C LYS A 311 19.31 -10.71 -4.62
N PHE A 312 18.03 -10.34 -4.55
CA PHE A 312 17.07 -10.84 -3.58
C PHE A 312 16.69 -12.29 -3.90
N LEU A 313 16.43 -12.61 -5.17
CA LEU A 313 16.16 -13.98 -5.58
C LEU A 313 17.31 -14.93 -5.23
N LYS A 314 18.56 -14.50 -5.42
CA LYS A 314 19.74 -15.29 -5.01
C LYS A 314 19.82 -15.45 -3.49
N ALA A 315 19.50 -14.42 -2.71
CA ALA A 315 19.41 -14.51 -1.24
C ALA A 315 18.33 -15.51 -0.81
N MET A 316 17.14 -15.45 -1.41
CA MET A 316 16.04 -16.39 -1.15
C MET A 316 16.44 -17.83 -1.46
N ARG A 317 17.11 -18.07 -2.60
CA ARG A 317 17.62 -19.39 -2.98
C ARG A 317 18.64 -19.95 -2.00
N LEU A 318 19.55 -19.10 -1.51
CA LEU A 318 20.53 -19.47 -0.49
C LEU A 318 19.85 -19.83 0.83
N ALA A 319 18.86 -19.05 1.26
CA ALA A 319 18.09 -19.28 2.49
C ALA A 319 17.30 -20.60 2.46
N THR A 320 16.65 -20.86 1.32
CA THR A 320 15.72 -21.98 1.13
C THR A 320 16.40 -23.29 0.71
N GLY A 321 17.67 -23.19 0.29
CA GLY A 321 18.38 -24.31 -0.31
C GLY A 321 17.93 -24.64 -1.74
N TYR A 322 17.14 -23.77 -2.39
CA TYR A 322 16.59 -23.98 -3.73
C TYR A 322 17.67 -23.83 -4.81
N PHE A 323 18.24 -24.98 -5.22
CA PHE A 323 19.37 -25.07 -6.15
C PHE A 323 20.54 -24.15 -5.77
N SER A 324 20.77 -23.95 -4.48
CA SER A 324 21.86 -23.13 -3.93
C SER A 324 22.17 -23.57 -2.50
N GLN A 325 23.39 -23.32 -2.04
CA GLN A 325 23.80 -23.66 -0.68
C GLN A 325 24.77 -22.60 -0.15
N LEU A 326 24.55 -22.19 1.10
CA LEU A 326 25.52 -21.39 1.83
C LEU A 326 26.73 -22.25 2.19
N PRO A 327 27.95 -21.80 1.88
CA PRO A 327 29.14 -22.44 2.43
C PRO A 327 29.18 -22.20 3.94
N ASN A 328 29.47 -23.26 4.71
CA ASN A 328 29.85 -23.18 6.13
C ASN A 328 28.80 -22.68 7.14
N VAL A 329 27.52 -22.53 6.75
CA VAL A 329 26.43 -22.16 7.68
C VAL A 329 25.32 -23.21 7.63
N SER A 330 25.09 -23.91 8.75
CA SER A 330 23.94 -24.81 8.89
C SER A 330 22.72 -24.05 9.42
N LEU A 331 21.88 -23.56 8.52
CA LEU A 331 20.60 -22.94 8.88
C LEU A 331 19.57 -23.95 9.43
N LEU A 332 19.85 -25.26 9.34
CA LEU A 332 18.87 -26.32 9.57
C LEU A 332 18.92 -26.96 10.97
N ASN A 333 19.95 -26.65 11.77
CA ASN A 333 20.16 -27.24 13.09
C ASN A 333 19.58 -26.33 14.19
N ARG A 334 18.26 -26.07 14.15
CA ARG A 334 17.60 -25.13 15.06
C ARG A 334 16.24 -25.65 15.54
N ALA A 335 15.85 -25.27 16.75
CA ALA A 335 14.61 -25.73 17.38
C ALA A 335 13.34 -25.07 16.80
N ASP A 336 13.48 -23.87 16.24
CA ASP A 336 12.39 -23.04 15.72
C ASP A 336 12.06 -23.29 14.24
N ILE A 337 12.69 -24.31 13.64
CA ILE A 337 12.58 -24.62 12.22
C ILE A 337 11.17 -25.06 11.80
N LEU A 338 10.78 -24.67 10.59
CA LEU A 338 9.57 -25.17 9.94
C LEU A 338 9.90 -26.49 9.25
N GLU A 339 9.36 -27.57 9.79
CA GLU A 339 9.52 -28.92 9.23
C GLU A 339 8.18 -29.44 8.71
N THR A 340 8.17 -30.16 7.58
CA THR A 340 6.98 -30.89 7.12
C THR A 340 7.42 -32.13 6.34
N GLN A 341 6.55 -33.14 6.26
CA GLN A 341 6.83 -34.34 5.50
C GLN A 341 6.56 -34.09 4.02
N ILE A 342 7.60 -34.23 3.21
CA ILE A 342 7.48 -34.18 1.74
C ILE A 342 7.42 -35.62 1.24
N PRO A 343 6.36 -36.02 0.52
CA PRO A 343 6.29 -37.36 -0.05
C PRO A 343 7.47 -37.63 -0.99
N ASN A 344 8.17 -38.75 -0.78
CA ASN A 344 9.30 -39.17 -1.64
C ASN A 344 8.89 -39.36 -3.12
N SER A 345 7.59 -39.57 -3.38
CA SER A 345 7.03 -39.67 -4.74
C SER A 345 7.00 -38.34 -5.48
N TRP A 346 7.16 -37.20 -4.80
CA TRP A 346 7.12 -35.87 -5.40
C TRP A 346 8.47 -35.49 -6.02
N THR A 347 8.86 -36.21 -7.07
CA THR A 347 10.10 -35.95 -7.85
C THR A 347 10.11 -34.58 -8.55
N TRP A 348 8.96 -33.91 -8.60
CA TRP A 348 8.77 -32.57 -9.14
C TRP A 348 8.96 -31.46 -8.10
N PHE A 349 9.04 -31.79 -6.81
CA PHE A 349 9.19 -30.86 -5.70
C PHE A 349 10.65 -30.83 -5.20
N TYR A 350 11.27 -29.66 -5.22
CA TYR A 350 12.71 -29.48 -4.99
C TYR A 350 13.08 -28.75 -3.71
N MET A 351 12.11 -28.47 -2.84
CA MET A 351 12.37 -27.85 -1.54
C MET A 351 12.73 -28.90 -0.49
N ARG A 352 13.58 -28.52 0.46
CA ARG A 352 13.95 -29.38 1.61
C ARG A 352 12.79 -29.44 2.60
N SER A 353 12.65 -30.56 3.31
CA SER A 353 11.62 -30.78 4.34
C SER A 353 11.72 -29.83 5.54
N LYS A 354 12.88 -29.20 5.72
CA LYS A 354 13.17 -28.24 6.79
C LYS A 354 13.51 -26.87 6.20
N GLN A 355 12.87 -25.83 6.69
CA GLN A 355 13.05 -24.43 6.31
C GLN A 355 13.12 -23.55 7.56
N LEU A 356 14.09 -22.63 7.65
CA LEU A 356 14.12 -21.68 8.77
C LEU A 356 12.96 -20.69 8.66
N PHE A 357 12.80 -20.12 7.47
CA PHE A 357 11.70 -19.26 7.09
C PHE A 357 11.42 -19.44 5.59
N LEU A 358 10.26 -18.96 5.15
CA LEU A 358 9.81 -19.06 3.76
C LEU A 358 10.19 -17.82 2.95
N CYS A 359 10.21 -17.93 1.62
CA CYS A 359 10.56 -16.82 0.74
C CYS A 359 9.56 -16.69 -0.41
N PHE A 360 8.96 -15.51 -0.60
CA PHE A 360 8.08 -15.24 -1.73
C PHE A 360 8.59 -14.09 -2.60
N GLN A 361 8.47 -14.28 -3.90
CA GLN A 361 8.67 -13.24 -4.89
C GLN A 361 7.34 -12.55 -5.16
N ASP A 362 7.36 -11.22 -5.25
CA ASP A 362 6.15 -10.43 -5.48
C ASP A 362 5.45 -10.80 -6.81
N GLY A 363 4.17 -11.20 -6.72
CA GLY A 363 3.39 -11.67 -7.87
C GLY A 363 3.10 -10.58 -8.92
N ILE A 364 2.99 -9.32 -8.51
CA ILE A 364 2.78 -8.17 -9.42
C ILE A 364 4.05 -7.93 -10.22
N HIS A 365 5.22 -7.93 -9.57
CA HIS A 365 6.51 -7.80 -10.23
C HIS A 365 6.82 -8.97 -11.15
N LEU A 366 6.41 -10.18 -10.76
CA LEU A 366 6.53 -11.36 -11.62
C LEU A 366 5.70 -11.21 -12.90
N ALA A 367 4.45 -10.76 -12.79
CA ALA A 367 3.57 -10.50 -13.93
C ALA A 367 4.13 -9.41 -14.86
N THR A 368 4.60 -8.29 -14.31
CA THR A 368 5.19 -7.21 -15.11
C THR A 368 6.49 -7.64 -15.80
N LYS A 369 7.29 -8.53 -15.20
CA LYS A 369 8.46 -9.12 -15.85
C LYS A 369 8.12 -9.96 -17.07
N LEU A 370 7.08 -10.78 -16.97
CA LEU A 370 6.58 -11.55 -18.13
C LEU A 370 6.10 -10.60 -19.23
N ARG A 371 5.24 -9.61 -18.90
CA ARG A 371 4.84 -8.58 -19.87
C ARG A 371 6.04 -7.89 -20.52
N ASN A 372 6.99 -7.39 -19.73
CA ASN A 372 8.17 -6.69 -20.26
C ASN A 372 9.05 -7.59 -21.13
N ARG A 373 9.06 -8.90 -20.87
CA ARG A 373 9.77 -9.86 -21.72
C ARG A 373 9.10 -10.04 -23.08
N LEU A 374 7.76 -10.13 -23.13
CA LEU A 374 6.99 -10.15 -24.38
C LEU A 374 7.25 -8.90 -25.23
N LEU A 375 7.37 -7.74 -24.60
CA LEU A 375 7.57 -6.47 -25.28
C LEU A 375 9.05 -6.15 -25.59
N SER A 376 9.98 -7.01 -25.18
CA SER A 376 11.41 -6.76 -25.34
C SER A 376 11.87 -6.99 -26.78
N LYS A 377 12.59 -6.02 -27.36
CA LYS A 377 13.23 -6.15 -28.67
C LYS A 377 14.38 -7.19 -28.69
N THR A 378 14.92 -7.53 -27.53
CA THR A 378 16.02 -8.50 -27.40
C THR A 378 15.55 -9.94 -27.25
N ALA A 379 14.24 -10.14 -27.03
CA ALA A 379 13.65 -11.47 -26.91
C ALA A 379 13.13 -11.95 -28.28
N SER A 380 13.33 -13.22 -28.58
CA SER A 380 12.78 -13.90 -29.74
C SER A 380 12.09 -15.17 -29.26
N LEU A 381 11.02 -14.98 -28.51
CA LEU A 381 10.32 -16.05 -27.79
C LEU A 381 9.65 -17.03 -28.78
N VAL A 382 9.79 -18.33 -28.53
CA VAL A 382 9.23 -19.40 -29.39
C VAL A 382 8.68 -20.55 -28.57
N MET A 383 7.57 -21.14 -29.00
CA MET A 383 7.00 -22.38 -28.46
C MET A 383 6.64 -23.30 -29.61
N GLY A 384 7.27 -24.48 -29.68
CA GLY A 384 7.11 -25.37 -30.82
C GLY A 384 7.59 -24.73 -32.14
N ASN A 385 6.71 -24.70 -33.12
CA ASN A 385 6.95 -24.08 -34.43
C ASN A 385 6.41 -22.65 -34.53
N TYR A 386 5.89 -22.10 -33.44
CA TYR A 386 5.22 -20.81 -33.41
C TYR A 386 6.07 -19.77 -32.66
N HIS A 387 5.94 -18.52 -33.08
CA HIS A 387 6.56 -17.37 -32.43
C HIS A 387 5.58 -16.71 -31.46
N ILE A 388 6.09 -16.27 -30.32
CA ILE A 388 5.33 -15.42 -29.41
C ILE A 388 5.61 -13.97 -29.81
N SER A 389 4.56 -13.20 -30.11
CA SER A 389 4.73 -11.89 -30.73
C SER A 389 3.72 -10.87 -30.20
N VAL A 390 4.22 -9.68 -29.84
CA VAL A 390 3.35 -8.52 -29.57
C VAL A 390 2.55 -8.09 -30.80
N LYS A 391 2.99 -8.44 -32.02
CA LYS A 391 2.26 -8.12 -33.25
C LYS A 391 0.90 -8.81 -33.29
N ASP A 392 0.74 -9.95 -32.62
CA ASP A 392 -0.55 -10.62 -32.53
C ASP A 392 -1.55 -9.76 -31.77
N LEU A 393 -1.11 -9.14 -30.66
CA LEU A 393 -1.93 -8.17 -29.90
C LEU A 393 -2.16 -6.87 -30.67
N GLN A 394 -1.17 -6.38 -31.41
CA GLN A 394 -1.32 -5.21 -32.28
C GLN A 394 -2.39 -5.47 -33.36
N ASN A 395 -2.34 -6.63 -34.01
CA ASN A 395 -3.33 -7.03 -35.01
C ASN A 395 -4.73 -7.12 -34.42
N LEU A 396 -4.89 -7.57 -33.17
CA LEU A 396 -6.18 -7.53 -32.48
C LEU A 396 -6.68 -6.09 -32.31
N ILE A 397 -5.81 -5.19 -31.84
CA ILE A 397 -6.16 -3.78 -31.62
C ILE A 397 -6.57 -3.09 -32.93
N ASP A 398 -5.90 -3.41 -34.04
CA ASP A 398 -6.13 -2.74 -35.32
C ASP A 398 -7.34 -3.30 -36.09
N ASN A 399 -7.66 -4.59 -35.92
CA ASN A 399 -8.63 -5.29 -36.78
C ASN A 399 -9.88 -5.81 -36.06
N ARG A 400 -9.94 -5.79 -34.73
CA ARG A 400 -11.11 -6.22 -33.94
C ARG A 400 -11.73 -5.04 -33.20
N SER A 401 -12.98 -5.20 -32.77
CA SER A 401 -13.66 -4.13 -32.03
C SER A 401 -13.12 -4.06 -30.61
N LYS A 402 -12.80 -2.84 -30.15
CA LYS A 402 -12.38 -2.60 -28.76
C LYS A 402 -13.36 -3.15 -27.73
N LEU A 403 -14.65 -3.27 -28.04
CA LEU A 403 -15.65 -3.83 -27.14
C LEU A 403 -15.43 -5.32 -26.85
N GLU A 404 -14.77 -6.04 -27.76
CA GLU A 404 -14.51 -7.47 -27.61
C GLU A 404 -13.32 -7.72 -26.69
N HIS A 405 -12.22 -6.99 -26.89
CA HIS A 405 -10.93 -7.25 -26.23
C HIS A 405 -10.50 -6.20 -25.20
N ASN A 406 -11.08 -4.99 -25.22
CA ASN A 406 -10.79 -3.86 -24.33
C ASN A 406 -9.32 -3.40 -24.28
N LEU A 407 -8.54 -3.71 -25.31
CA LEU A 407 -7.15 -3.29 -25.44
C LEU A 407 -7.03 -1.94 -26.14
N VAL A 408 -6.00 -1.19 -25.75
CA VAL A 408 -5.54 0.02 -26.45
C VAL A 408 -4.04 -0.06 -26.68
N LEU A 409 -3.51 0.73 -27.64
CA LEU A 409 -2.08 0.72 -27.98
C LEU A 409 -1.17 0.96 -26.76
N SER A 410 -1.60 1.79 -25.80
CA SER A 410 -0.84 2.02 -24.55
C SER A 410 -0.63 0.77 -23.71
N ASP A 411 -1.48 -0.25 -23.85
CA ASP A 411 -1.36 -1.49 -23.08
C ASP A 411 -0.15 -2.33 -23.53
N ILE A 412 0.26 -2.20 -24.80
CA ILE A 412 1.42 -2.90 -25.41
C ILE A 412 2.66 -2.01 -25.56
N PHE A 413 2.64 -0.76 -25.06
CA PHE A 413 3.83 0.10 -25.03
C PHE A 413 4.67 -0.08 -23.75
N VAL A 414 6.00 -0.11 -23.91
CA VAL A 414 6.98 -0.35 -22.83
C VAL A 414 7.33 0.93 -22.05
N LYS A 415 6.70 2.07 -22.33
CA LYS A 415 7.05 3.35 -21.69
C LYS A 415 6.96 3.25 -20.16
N ASP A 416 5.93 2.56 -19.67
CA ASP A 416 5.80 2.22 -18.26
C ASP A 416 6.01 0.70 -18.06
N ARG A 417 7.17 0.36 -17.48
CA ARG A 417 7.58 -1.01 -17.15
C ARG A 417 6.88 -1.58 -15.92
N GLN A 418 6.31 -0.73 -15.08
CA GLN A 418 5.61 -1.11 -13.85
C GLN A 418 4.08 -1.17 -14.05
N ASN A 419 3.58 -0.94 -15.27
CA ASN A 419 2.16 -0.98 -15.59
C ASN A 419 1.57 -2.40 -15.47
N TYR A 420 1.10 -2.71 -14.26
CA TYR A 420 0.42 -3.96 -13.94
C TYR A 420 -0.98 -4.03 -14.56
N ALA A 421 -1.70 -2.89 -14.70
CA ALA A 421 -3.02 -2.88 -15.30
C ALA A 421 -3.01 -3.41 -16.75
N SER A 422 -1.96 -3.09 -17.51
CA SER A 422 -1.75 -3.66 -18.84
C SER A 422 -1.54 -5.17 -18.81
N CYS A 423 -0.88 -5.72 -17.78
CA CYS A 423 -0.71 -7.16 -17.63
C CYS A 423 -2.07 -7.87 -17.54
N LEU A 424 -3.00 -7.33 -16.74
CA LEU A 424 -4.35 -7.85 -16.58
C LEU A 424 -5.14 -7.82 -17.89
N LYS A 425 -5.07 -6.71 -18.62
CA LYS A 425 -5.81 -6.55 -19.88
C LYS A 425 -5.33 -7.50 -20.96
N ILE A 426 -4.02 -7.56 -21.22
CA ILE A 426 -3.47 -8.41 -22.30
C ILE A 426 -3.63 -9.90 -22.02
N SER A 427 -3.77 -10.30 -20.74
CA SER A 427 -4.01 -11.68 -20.33
C SER A 427 -5.44 -11.93 -19.89
N SER A 428 -6.38 -11.06 -20.27
CA SER A 428 -7.80 -11.23 -19.96
C SER A 428 -8.40 -12.41 -20.74
N ILE A 429 -9.42 -13.04 -20.18
CA ILE A 429 -10.08 -14.18 -20.81
C ILE A 429 -10.62 -13.86 -22.21
N ASN A 430 -11.14 -12.66 -22.42
CA ASN A 430 -11.62 -12.21 -23.73
C ASN A 430 -10.49 -12.19 -24.76
N VAL A 431 -9.32 -11.65 -24.40
CA VAL A 431 -8.16 -11.62 -25.29
C VAL A 431 -7.68 -13.03 -25.59
N LEU A 432 -7.62 -13.90 -24.57
CA LEU A 432 -7.21 -15.30 -24.75
C LEU A 432 -8.15 -16.04 -25.70
N ASN A 433 -9.47 -15.91 -25.53
CA ASN A 433 -10.46 -16.54 -26.39
C ASN A 433 -10.32 -16.10 -27.85
N ILE A 434 -10.08 -14.81 -28.11
CA ILE A 434 -9.92 -14.30 -29.48
C ILE A 434 -8.60 -14.81 -30.10
N LEU A 435 -7.52 -14.93 -29.31
CA LEU A 435 -6.26 -15.49 -29.80
C LEU A 435 -6.35 -17.00 -30.08
N ASP A 436 -7.27 -17.71 -29.45
CA ASP A 436 -7.50 -19.15 -29.67
C ASP A 436 -8.25 -19.42 -30.99
N GLU A 437 -8.97 -18.43 -31.53
CA GLU A 437 -9.66 -18.54 -32.84
C GLU A 437 -8.68 -18.75 -34.01
N ASN A 438 -7.41 -18.35 -33.87
CA ASN A 438 -6.41 -18.42 -34.93
C ASN A 438 -5.20 -19.26 -34.51
N GLN A 439 -4.91 -20.31 -35.27
CA GLN A 439 -3.75 -21.18 -35.02
C GLN A 439 -2.41 -20.44 -35.08
N SER A 440 -2.29 -19.36 -35.87
CA SER A 440 -1.04 -18.61 -35.95
C SER A 440 -0.68 -17.89 -34.64
N THR A 441 -1.65 -17.63 -33.77
CA THR A 441 -1.48 -16.91 -32.50
C THR A 441 -1.35 -17.85 -31.29
N PHE A 442 -1.31 -19.17 -31.51
CA PHE A 442 -1.35 -20.19 -30.46
C PHE A 442 -0.22 -20.04 -29.42
N ALA A 443 1.01 -19.75 -29.85
CA ALA A 443 2.11 -19.54 -28.89
C ALA A 443 1.92 -18.28 -28.04
N THR A 444 1.42 -17.20 -28.63
CA THR A 444 1.09 -15.97 -27.88
C THR A 444 -0.05 -16.22 -26.90
N HIS A 445 -1.08 -16.98 -27.29
CA HIS A 445 -2.13 -17.46 -26.39
C HIS A 445 -1.53 -18.23 -25.20
N CYS A 446 -0.71 -19.27 -25.46
CA CYS A 446 -0.06 -20.04 -24.38
C CYS A 446 0.79 -19.16 -23.46
N TYR A 447 1.54 -18.21 -24.00
CA TYR A 447 2.36 -17.29 -23.22
C TYR A 447 1.51 -16.38 -22.31
N LEU A 448 0.41 -15.84 -22.84
CA LEU A 448 -0.49 -14.98 -22.07
C LEU A 448 -1.31 -15.79 -21.05
N THR A 449 -1.56 -17.07 -21.30
CA THR A 449 -2.13 -18.00 -20.31
C THR A 449 -1.18 -18.23 -19.13
N ILE A 450 0.14 -18.31 -19.35
CA ILE A 450 1.13 -18.34 -18.24
C ILE A 450 1.01 -17.06 -17.40
N LEU A 451 0.94 -15.88 -18.04
CA LEU A 451 0.77 -14.60 -17.36
C LEU A 451 -0.55 -14.52 -16.57
N HIS A 452 -1.63 -15.02 -17.16
CA HIS A 452 -2.95 -15.11 -16.54
C HIS A 452 -2.92 -16.00 -15.28
N TYR A 453 -2.32 -17.19 -15.39
CA TYR A 453 -2.24 -18.15 -14.28
C TYR A 453 -1.37 -17.65 -13.12
N VAL A 454 -0.25 -16.98 -13.41
CA VAL A 454 0.57 -16.29 -12.38
C VAL A 454 -0.27 -15.27 -11.63
N THR A 455 -1.09 -14.51 -12.35
CA THR A 455 -1.94 -13.48 -11.76
C THR A 455 -3.02 -14.07 -10.87
N ILE A 456 -3.69 -15.13 -11.32
CA ILE A 456 -4.71 -15.84 -10.53
C ILE A 456 -4.10 -16.48 -9.28
N ALA A 457 -2.93 -17.11 -9.43
CA ALA A 457 -2.28 -17.83 -8.35
C ALA A 457 -1.81 -16.91 -7.22
N TYR A 458 -1.23 -15.75 -7.54
CA TYR A 458 -0.50 -14.93 -6.56
C TYR A 458 -1.05 -13.53 -6.32
N VAL A 459 -1.96 -13.02 -7.17
CA VAL A 459 -2.43 -11.62 -7.06
C VAL A 459 -3.95 -11.51 -6.87
N ASP A 460 -4.74 -12.23 -7.67
CA ASP A 460 -6.21 -12.19 -7.57
C ASP A 460 -6.63 -12.59 -6.15
N LYS A 461 -7.43 -11.75 -5.47
CA LYS A 461 -7.85 -11.98 -4.08
C LYS A 461 -8.97 -12.99 -3.91
N THR A 462 -9.67 -13.30 -4.99
CA THR A 462 -10.91 -14.10 -4.96
C THR A 462 -10.66 -15.60 -5.13
N THR A 463 -9.50 -16.00 -5.68
CA THR A 463 -9.17 -17.41 -5.93
C THR A 463 -9.02 -18.23 -4.64
N HIS A 464 -9.63 -19.40 -4.60
CA HIS A 464 -9.46 -20.33 -3.49
C HIS A 464 -8.08 -21.00 -3.49
N ILE A 465 -7.61 -21.43 -2.31
CA ILE A 465 -6.23 -21.88 -2.12
C ILE A 465 -5.84 -23.11 -2.95
N LEU A 466 -6.75 -24.07 -3.16
CA LEU A 466 -6.49 -25.24 -4.00
C LEU A 466 -6.36 -24.87 -5.48
N GLN A 467 -7.21 -23.96 -5.96
CA GLN A 467 -7.13 -23.41 -7.32
C GLN A 467 -5.80 -22.65 -7.51
N ARG A 468 -5.35 -21.88 -6.52
CA ARG A 468 -4.03 -21.23 -6.57
C ARG A 468 -2.90 -22.22 -6.76
N SER A 469 -2.92 -23.31 -5.99
CA SER A 469 -1.92 -24.38 -6.13
C SER A 469 -1.95 -25.00 -7.53
N PHE A 470 -3.15 -25.27 -8.07
CA PHE A 470 -3.32 -25.76 -9.43
C PHE A 470 -2.72 -24.80 -10.49
N TYR A 471 -3.04 -23.51 -10.45
CA TYR A 471 -2.52 -22.54 -11.42
C TYR A 471 -1.01 -22.29 -11.25
N ALA A 472 -0.50 -22.26 -10.01
CA ALA A 472 0.92 -22.16 -9.71
C ALA A 472 1.70 -23.33 -10.35
N TRP A 473 1.28 -24.58 -10.09
CA TRP A 473 1.94 -25.75 -10.63
C TRP A 473 1.75 -25.92 -12.14
N SER A 474 0.58 -25.57 -12.67
CA SER A 474 0.36 -25.53 -14.13
C SER A 474 1.38 -24.63 -14.81
N THR A 475 1.60 -23.43 -14.25
CA THR A 475 2.61 -22.48 -14.73
C THR A 475 4.02 -23.09 -14.67
N VAL A 476 4.40 -23.70 -13.54
CA VAL A 476 5.70 -24.37 -13.38
C VAL A 476 5.91 -25.45 -14.44
N PHE A 477 4.94 -26.36 -14.61
CA PHE A 477 5.08 -27.46 -15.55
C PHE A 477 5.17 -26.98 -16.99
N ILE A 478 4.33 -26.01 -17.40
CA ILE A 478 4.42 -25.40 -18.73
C ILE A 478 5.83 -24.81 -18.95
N CYS A 479 6.35 -24.05 -17.99
CA CYS A 479 7.69 -23.48 -18.10
C CYS A 479 8.81 -24.53 -18.14
N ARG A 480 8.70 -25.61 -17.35
CA ARG A 480 9.67 -26.73 -17.36
C ARG A 480 9.66 -27.48 -18.69
N PHE A 481 8.48 -27.77 -19.24
CA PHE A 481 8.35 -28.39 -20.55
C PHE A 481 8.92 -27.49 -21.65
N TRP A 482 8.58 -26.20 -21.61
CA TRP A 482 9.10 -25.22 -22.57
C TRP A 482 10.63 -25.14 -22.54
N LEU A 483 11.23 -25.03 -21.34
CA LEU A 483 12.68 -25.01 -21.17
C LEU A 483 13.35 -26.30 -21.63
N THR A 484 12.76 -27.45 -21.32
CA THR A 484 13.29 -28.77 -21.71
C THR A 484 13.27 -28.95 -23.22
N TRP A 485 12.16 -28.58 -23.87
CA TRP A 485 12.04 -28.58 -25.31
C TRP A 485 13.06 -27.65 -25.98
N LEU A 486 13.25 -26.43 -25.46
CA LEU A 486 14.25 -25.50 -25.98
C LEU A 486 15.68 -26.07 -25.91
N LYS A 487 16.05 -26.66 -24.76
CA LYS A 487 17.34 -27.33 -24.60
C LYS A 487 17.53 -28.43 -25.64
N TYR A 488 16.52 -29.28 -25.84
CA TYR A 488 16.57 -30.36 -26.82
C TYR A 488 16.71 -29.83 -28.25
N LYS A 489 15.90 -28.85 -28.65
CA LYS A 489 15.94 -28.22 -29.98
C LYS A 489 17.31 -27.61 -30.28
N LEU A 490 17.88 -26.88 -29.32
CA LEU A 490 19.19 -26.24 -29.48
C LEU A 490 20.33 -27.26 -29.53
N ILE A 491 20.26 -28.35 -28.74
CA ILE A 491 21.25 -29.44 -28.79
C ILE A 491 21.23 -30.16 -30.15
N ILE A 492 20.05 -30.41 -30.73
CA ILE A 492 19.95 -31.02 -32.06
C ILE A 492 20.58 -30.10 -33.11
N TYR A 493 20.26 -28.81 -33.06
CA TYR A 493 20.75 -27.85 -34.03
C TYR A 493 22.28 -27.68 -33.97
N THR A 494 22.90 -27.79 -32.78
CA THR A 494 24.37 -27.74 -32.63
C THR A 494 25.06 -29.04 -33.04
N LYS A 495 24.41 -30.21 -32.89
CA LYS A 495 24.94 -31.50 -33.36
C LYS A 495 25.14 -31.54 -34.88
N THR A 496 24.35 -30.80 -35.64
CA THR A 496 24.52 -30.69 -37.10
C THR A 496 25.71 -29.82 -37.53
N THR A 497 26.30 -29.02 -36.62
CA THR A 497 27.34 -28.04 -36.95
C THR A 497 28.70 -28.32 -36.32
N VAL A 498 28.81 -29.05 -35.20
CA VAL A 498 30.10 -29.41 -34.57
C VAL A 498 30.01 -30.76 -33.84
N ARG A 499 31.04 -31.62 -34.00
CA ARG A 499 31.18 -32.99 -33.44
C ARG A 499 31.22 -33.11 -31.90
N GLN A 500 30.85 -32.10 -31.12
CA GLN A 500 30.80 -32.18 -29.66
C GLN A 500 29.47 -31.65 -29.14
N ALA A 501 28.71 -32.52 -28.45
CA ALA A 501 27.46 -32.18 -27.79
C ALA A 501 27.73 -31.30 -26.56
N GLN A 502 27.95 -30.01 -26.77
CA GLN A 502 28.04 -29.04 -25.70
C GLN A 502 26.63 -28.56 -25.33
N ILE A 503 26.36 -28.47 -24.04
CA ILE A 503 25.11 -27.88 -23.51
C ILE A 503 25.05 -26.42 -23.98
N PRO A 504 23.96 -25.99 -24.64
CA PRO A 504 23.87 -24.62 -25.14
C PRO A 504 23.99 -23.62 -23.98
N PRO A 505 24.74 -22.51 -24.15
CA PRO A 505 24.92 -21.53 -23.10
C PRO A 505 23.57 -20.92 -22.70
N LEU A 506 23.40 -20.66 -21.40
CA LEU A 506 22.13 -20.16 -20.84
C LEU A 506 21.63 -18.88 -21.54
N LYS A 507 22.53 -17.99 -21.96
CA LYS A 507 22.19 -16.76 -22.67
C LYS A 507 21.44 -17.00 -23.99
N GLU A 508 21.81 -18.07 -24.71
CA GLU A 508 21.15 -18.44 -25.97
C GLU A 508 19.76 -19.02 -25.73
N ILE A 509 19.61 -19.85 -24.70
CA ILE A 509 18.29 -20.36 -24.28
C ILE A 509 17.40 -19.18 -23.87
N GLU A 510 17.94 -18.26 -23.05
CA GLU A 510 17.19 -17.15 -22.50
C GLU A 510 16.63 -16.24 -23.59
N LYS A 511 17.34 -16.04 -24.71
CA LYS A 511 16.84 -15.31 -25.90
C LYS A 511 15.48 -15.81 -26.38
N HIS A 512 15.24 -17.11 -26.27
CA HIS A 512 14.04 -17.79 -26.74
C HIS A 512 13.04 -18.14 -25.63
N PHE A 513 13.35 -17.77 -24.38
CA PHE A 513 12.60 -18.12 -23.18
C PHE A 513 12.27 -16.88 -22.32
N ILE A 514 11.47 -17.09 -21.28
CA ILE A 514 11.39 -16.11 -20.19
C ILE A 514 12.76 -15.97 -19.50
N THR A 515 12.96 -14.87 -18.79
CA THR A 515 14.23 -14.70 -18.06
C THR A 515 14.37 -15.76 -16.99
N PHE A 516 15.59 -16.21 -16.71
CA PHE A 516 15.82 -17.23 -15.66
C PHE A 516 15.40 -16.73 -14.28
N ALA A 517 15.50 -15.41 -14.03
CA ALA A 517 14.98 -14.81 -12.81
C ALA A 517 13.46 -14.99 -12.69
N ALA A 518 12.69 -14.74 -13.75
CA ALA A 518 11.24 -14.96 -13.75
C ALA A 518 10.90 -16.45 -13.59
N PHE A 519 11.58 -17.33 -14.31
CA PHE A 519 11.39 -18.78 -14.19
C PHE A 519 11.64 -19.30 -12.77
N HIS A 520 12.77 -18.92 -12.16
CA HIS A 520 13.07 -19.32 -10.79
C HIS A 520 12.11 -18.72 -9.76
N SER A 521 11.54 -17.54 -10.03
CA SER A 521 10.52 -16.93 -9.16
C SER A 521 9.20 -17.69 -9.22
N ILE A 522 8.76 -18.11 -10.41
CA ILE A 522 7.59 -18.99 -10.61
C ILE A 522 7.76 -20.28 -9.82
N GLU A 523 8.91 -20.93 -9.98
CA GLU A 523 9.24 -22.16 -9.27
C GLU A 523 9.25 -21.96 -7.76
N LEU A 524 9.98 -20.96 -7.26
CA LEU A 524 10.11 -20.70 -5.84
C LEU A 524 8.72 -20.47 -5.20
N ASN A 525 7.90 -19.62 -5.79
CA ASN A 525 6.56 -19.31 -5.26
C ASN A 525 5.64 -20.55 -5.23
N ALA A 526 5.66 -21.41 -6.25
CA ALA A 526 4.84 -22.62 -6.29
C ALA A 526 5.25 -23.63 -5.21
N HIS A 527 6.55 -23.81 -5.03
CA HIS A 527 7.06 -24.67 -3.97
C HIS A 527 6.72 -24.13 -2.59
N MET A 528 6.89 -22.82 -2.37
CA MET A 528 6.63 -22.17 -1.09
C MET A 528 5.14 -22.20 -0.74
N LEU A 529 4.26 -21.99 -1.73
CA LEU A 529 2.82 -22.12 -1.56
C LEU A 529 2.43 -23.52 -1.09
N THR A 530 2.99 -24.54 -1.73
CA THR A 530 2.77 -25.94 -1.34
C THR A 530 3.32 -26.23 0.04
N PHE A 531 4.50 -25.71 0.37
CA PHE A 531 5.11 -25.88 1.69
C PHE A 531 4.25 -25.25 2.80
N ILE A 532 3.69 -24.06 2.58
CA ILE A 532 2.75 -23.43 3.51
C ILE A 532 1.51 -24.30 3.71
N LEU A 533 0.95 -24.83 2.62
CA LEU A 533 -0.22 -25.72 2.69
C LEU A 533 0.07 -26.91 3.59
N LEU A 534 1.22 -27.56 3.40
CA LEU A 534 1.64 -28.69 4.23
C LEU A 534 1.83 -28.28 5.70
N LEU A 535 2.49 -27.14 5.97
CA LEU A 535 2.66 -26.65 7.35
C LEU A 535 1.32 -26.35 8.05
N VAL A 536 0.33 -25.83 7.33
CA VAL A 536 -1.01 -25.57 7.87
C VAL A 536 -1.77 -26.88 8.09
N LEU A 537 -1.68 -27.84 7.17
CA LEU A 537 -2.27 -29.17 7.33
C LEU A 537 -1.65 -29.92 8.52
N ASP A 538 -0.35 -29.77 8.73
CA ASP A 538 0.41 -30.30 9.86
C ASP A 538 0.18 -29.52 11.17
N LYS A 539 -0.67 -28.47 11.15
CA LYS A 539 -0.96 -27.57 12.28
C LYS A 539 0.27 -26.85 12.87
N LYS A 540 1.33 -26.67 12.07
CA LYS A 540 2.56 -25.95 12.44
C LYS A 540 2.47 -24.45 12.17
N LEU A 541 1.55 -24.04 11.30
CA LEU A 541 1.18 -22.65 11.06
C LEU A 541 -0.34 -22.45 11.22
N PRO A 542 -0.79 -21.26 11.63
CA PRO A 542 -2.22 -20.95 11.70
C PRO A 542 -2.82 -20.92 10.29
N ILE A 543 -4.11 -21.25 10.18
CA ILE A 543 -4.89 -21.22 8.93
C ILE A 543 -4.81 -19.85 8.22
N ASP A 544 -4.64 -18.77 8.97
CA ASP A 544 -4.48 -17.40 8.46
C ASP A 544 -3.22 -17.24 7.61
N SER A 545 -2.24 -18.15 7.74
CA SER A 545 -1.05 -18.21 6.88
C SER A 545 -1.37 -18.60 5.44
N LEU A 546 -2.57 -19.10 5.16
CA LEU A 546 -3.05 -19.32 3.79
C LEU A 546 -3.43 -18.01 3.08
N ASN A 547 -3.45 -16.88 3.79
CA ASN A 547 -3.65 -15.56 3.22
C ASN A 547 -2.38 -15.04 2.52
N ILE A 548 -2.01 -15.70 1.42
CA ILE A 548 -0.73 -15.46 0.74
C ILE A 548 -0.58 -14.06 0.12
N PHE A 549 -1.63 -13.23 0.06
CA PHE A 549 -1.49 -11.83 -0.41
C PHE A 549 -0.65 -10.99 0.54
N LEU A 550 -0.55 -11.42 1.80
CA LEU A 550 0.34 -10.82 2.79
C LEU A 550 1.81 -11.13 2.47
N PHE A 551 2.10 -12.09 1.59
CA PHE A 551 3.44 -12.58 1.29
C PHE A 551 3.98 -11.93 0.00
N SER A 552 4.04 -10.60 0.00
CA SER A 552 4.48 -9.79 -1.15
C SER A 552 5.19 -8.51 -0.67
N SER A 553 5.93 -7.83 -1.56
CA SER A 553 6.57 -6.54 -1.25
C SER A 553 5.62 -5.34 -1.40
N GLN A 554 4.33 -5.57 -1.69
CA GLN A 554 3.32 -4.52 -1.77
C GLN A 554 3.18 -3.62 -0.53
N PRO A 555 3.39 -4.11 0.72
CA PRO A 555 3.50 -3.24 1.88
C PRO A 555 4.55 -2.15 1.73
N CYS A 556 5.74 -2.48 1.20
CA CYS A 556 6.79 -1.50 0.92
C CYS A 556 6.35 -0.50 -0.15
N GLU A 557 5.81 -0.98 -1.27
CA GLU A 557 5.33 -0.10 -2.36
C GLU A 557 4.22 0.86 -1.90
N ASN A 558 3.33 0.41 -1.01
CA ASN A 558 2.31 1.27 -0.42
C ASN A 558 2.93 2.38 0.45
N ILE A 559 3.96 2.06 1.24
CA ILE A 559 4.70 3.08 2.02
C ILE A 559 5.40 4.06 1.08
N PHE A 560 6.05 3.60 0.01
CA PHE A 560 6.68 4.47 -0.98
C PHE A 560 5.67 5.39 -1.67
N ARG A 561 4.49 4.88 -2.01
CA ARG A 561 3.41 5.67 -2.61
C ARG A 561 2.89 6.73 -1.65
N ASN A 562 2.71 6.37 -0.37
CA ASN A 562 2.29 7.32 0.65
C ASN A 562 3.35 8.40 0.89
N ALA A 563 4.63 8.03 0.98
CA ALA A 563 5.74 8.98 1.12
C ALA A 563 5.82 9.94 -0.08
N ARG A 564 5.68 9.44 -1.31
CA ARG A 564 5.62 10.29 -2.52
C ARG A 564 4.38 11.21 -2.52
N ALA A 565 3.22 10.73 -2.09
CA ALA A 565 2.01 11.54 -2.01
C ALA A 565 2.10 12.66 -0.97
N LEU A 566 2.95 12.50 0.05
CA LEU A 566 3.27 13.53 1.04
C LEU A 566 4.34 14.52 0.53
N SER A 567 5.04 14.21 -0.57
CA SER A 567 5.97 15.13 -1.22
C SER A 567 5.27 16.09 -2.18
N GLY A 568 5.97 17.13 -2.64
CA GLY A 568 5.40 18.16 -3.53
C GLY A 568 4.73 17.58 -4.78
N PRO A 569 3.75 18.30 -5.38
CA PRO A 569 3.03 17.83 -6.55
C PRO A 569 3.99 17.45 -7.67
N PHE A 570 3.74 16.30 -8.32
CA PHE A 570 4.52 15.74 -9.44
C PHE A 570 5.90 15.12 -9.10
N SER A 571 6.24 14.92 -7.83
CA SER A 571 7.47 14.17 -7.51
C SER A 571 7.27 12.66 -7.67
N THR A 572 8.07 12.03 -8.54
CA THR A 572 8.17 10.57 -8.65
C THR A 572 9.19 9.97 -7.68
N MET A 573 9.98 10.81 -7.02
CA MET A 573 11.00 10.42 -6.03
C MET A 573 10.51 10.69 -4.61
N SER A 574 10.86 9.80 -3.69
CA SER A 574 10.61 10.04 -2.26
C SER A 574 11.60 11.09 -1.75
N ASN A 575 11.10 12.08 -1.03
CA ASN A 575 11.94 12.95 -0.21
C ASN A 575 12.09 12.23 1.14
N PHE A 576 13.14 11.43 1.26
CA PHE A 576 13.42 10.61 2.43
C PHE A 576 14.21 11.43 3.45
#